data_AF-A0AAV1QXR8-F1
#
_entry.id   AF-A0AAV1QXR8-F1
#
_cell.length_a   1.000
_cell.length_b   1.000
_cell.length_c   1.000
_cell.angle_alpha   90.00
_cell.angle_beta   90.00
_cell.angle_gamma   90.00
#
_symmetry.space_group_name_H-M   'P 1'
#
loop_
_entity.id
_entity.type
_entity.pdbx_description
1 polymer ?
#
loop_
_entity_poly.entity_id
_entity_poly.type
_entity_poly.pdbx_seq_one_letter_code
_entity_poly.pdbx_strand_id
1 'polypeptide(L)'
;MAAKLLAPCFVVLLFLSFLVIYVSAMPSKRRGFFSTIKELNLKGPYIGLITVYSPEEKAFFGTAVFKPDAKHPFLDLSGRKYGVEGRRYRVGKIYGKEVIYVRCGVGMVNAAAVTQQMLDLFDINGIVHFGISLQFE
;
A
#
# COMPACT_ATOMS: atom_id res chain seq x y z
N MET A 1 -30.82 42.18 -17.74
CA MET A 1 -30.72 40.76 -18.16
C MET A 1 -29.63 39.96 -17.44
N ALA A 2 -28.74 40.58 -16.63
CA ALA A 2 -27.70 39.86 -15.89
C ALA A 2 -28.18 39.09 -14.65
N ALA A 3 -29.22 39.58 -13.95
CA ALA A 3 -29.71 38.97 -12.69
C ALA A 3 -30.35 37.57 -12.86
N LYS A 4 -30.85 37.24 -14.07
CA LYS A 4 -31.50 35.94 -14.34
C LYS A 4 -30.51 34.78 -14.54
N LEU A 5 -29.23 35.09 -14.79
CA LEU A 5 -28.13 34.12 -14.96
C LEU A 5 -27.36 33.85 -13.65
N LEU A 6 -27.51 34.72 -12.64
CA LEU A 6 -26.84 34.59 -11.33
C LEU A 6 -27.46 33.50 -10.45
N ALA A 7 -28.79 33.33 -10.50
CA ALA A 7 -29.51 32.33 -9.71
C ALA A 7 -29.10 30.87 -10.01
N PRO A 8 -29.03 30.39 -11.28
CA PRO A 8 -28.61 29.02 -11.55
C PRO A 8 -27.13 28.76 -11.19
N CYS A 9 -26.27 29.78 -11.35
CA CYS A 9 -24.86 29.67 -10.99
C CYS A 9 -24.66 29.48 -9.47
N PHE A 10 -25.45 30.20 -8.66
CA PHE A 10 -25.42 30.07 -7.21
C PHE A 10 -25.90 28.69 -6.74
N VAL A 11 -26.92 28.13 -7.39
CA VAL A 11 -27.42 26.77 -7.10
C VAL A 11 -26.36 25.71 -7.45
N VAL A 12 -25.69 25.84 -8.60
CA VAL A 12 -24.60 24.93 -8.98
C VAL A 12 -23.42 24.99 -7.99
N LEU A 13 -23.05 26.20 -7.54
CA LEU A 13 -22.01 26.39 -6.53
C LEU A 13 -22.38 25.76 -5.18
N LEU A 14 -23.64 25.85 -4.76
CA LEU A 14 -24.13 25.17 -3.56
C LEU A 14 -24.12 23.66 -3.72
N PHE A 15 -24.54 23.12 -4.87
CA PHE A 15 -24.46 21.68 -5.11
C PHE A 15 -23.02 21.16 -5.12
N LEU A 16 -22.09 21.91 -5.71
CA LEU A 16 -20.66 21.58 -5.70
C LEU A 16 -20.08 21.62 -4.28
N SER A 17 -20.44 22.61 -3.46
CA SER A 17 -19.97 22.70 -2.07
C SER A 17 -20.54 21.56 -1.21
N PHE A 18 -21.81 21.20 -1.39
CA PHE A 18 -22.41 20.02 -0.75
C PHE A 18 -21.74 18.71 -1.19
N LEU A 19 -21.37 18.59 -2.48
CA LEU A 19 -20.63 17.42 -3.00
C LEU A 19 -19.25 17.30 -2.35
N VAL A 20 -18.52 18.42 -2.20
CA VAL A 20 -17.19 18.45 -1.56
C VAL A 20 -17.29 18.08 -0.08
N ILE A 21 -18.30 18.59 0.63
CA ILE A 21 -18.55 18.25 2.04
C ILE A 21 -18.87 16.75 2.18
N TYR A 22 -19.73 16.20 1.33
CA TYR A 22 -20.07 14.77 1.32
C TYR A 22 -18.85 13.88 1.06
N VAL A 23 -17.97 14.27 0.14
CA VAL A 23 -16.71 13.55 -0.15
C VAL A 23 -15.74 13.61 1.03
N SER A 24 -15.65 14.73 1.75
CA SER A 24 -14.77 14.86 2.92
C SER A 24 -15.21 14.06 4.15
N ALA A 25 -16.45 13.54 4.16
CA ALA A 25 -17.04 12.84 5.30
C ALA A 25 -16.74 11.32 5.39
N MET A 26 -15.92 10.75 4.48
CA MET A 26 -15.48 9.34 4.52
C MET A 26 -13.94 9.19 4.59
N PRO A 27 -13.38 8.19 5.32
CA PRO A 27 -13.73 7.67 6.64
C PRO A 27 -12.53 7.65 7.63
N SER A 28 -12.82 7.62 8.94
CA SER A 28 -11.86 7.57 10.07
C SER A 28 -10.76 6.50 9.96
N LYS A 29 -11.03 5.39 9.27
CA LYS A 29 -10.08 4.28 9.04
C LYS A 29 -8.79 4.73 8.36
N ARG A 30 -8.86 5.75 7.50
CA ARG A 30 -7.68 6.31 6.80
C ARG A 30 -6.70 6.94 7.79
N ARG A 31 -7.18 7.57 8.86
CA ARG A 31 -6.34 8.22 9.87
C ARG A 31 -5.55 7.20 10.69
N GLY A 32 -6.20 6.10 11.12
CA GLY A 32 -5.55 5.00 11.85
C GLY A 32 -4.52 4.23 11.01
N PHE A 33 -4.77 4.12 9.71
CA PHE A 33 -3.83 3.54 8.75
C PHE A 33 -2.53 4.37 8.66
N PHE A 34 -2.65 5.69 8.43
CA PHE A 34 -1.48 6.57 8.39
C PHE A 34 -0.73 6.67 9.72
N SER A 35 -1.42 6.62 10.86
CA SER A 35 -0.74 6.57 12.16
C SER A 35 0.07 5.28 12.34
N THR A 36 -0.41 4.16 11.81
CA THR A 36 0.30 2.88 11.86
C THR A 36 1.56 2.92 11.00
N ILE A 37 1.46 3.44 9.77
CA ILE A 37 2.65 3.67 8.92
C ILE A 37 3.65 4.58 9.62
N LYS A 38 3.18 5.70 10.20
CA LYS A 38 4.06 6.63 10.90
C LYS A 38 4.80 5.93 12.04
N GLU A 39 4.11 5.08 12.81
CA GLU A 39 4.75 4.29 13.87
C GLU A 39 5.79 3.32 13.33
N LEU A 40 5.52 2.65 12.21
CA LEU A 40 6.49 1.76 11.56
C LEU A 40 7.73 2.52 11.09
N ASN A 41 7.56 3.67 10.43
CA ASN A 41 8.68 4.47 9.93
C ASN A 41 9.58 5.02 11.04
N LEU A 42 9.12 5.07 12.30
CA LEU A 42 9.98 5.39 13.44
C LEU A 42 10.95 4.25 13.82
N LYS A 43 10.68 3.01 13.39
CA LYS A 43 11.56 1.84 13.63
C LYS A 43 12.55 1.59 12.48
N GLY A 44 12.33 2.23 11.34
CA GLY A 44 13.14 2.08 10.13
C GLY A 44 14.58 2.61 10.26
N PRO A 45 15.35 2.60 9.17
CA PRO A 45 14.90 2.32 7.80
C PRO A 45 14.83 0.82 7.49
N TYR A 46 13.94 0.45 6.58
CA TYR A 46 13.65 -0.94 6.19
C TYR A 46 14.35 -1.34 4.89
N ILE A 47 14.63 -2.64 4.75
CA ILE A 47 14.91 -3.26 3.45
C ILE A 47 13.58 -3.78 2.88
N GLY A 48 13.23 -3.32 1.68
CA GLY A 48 12.06 -3.80 0.95
C GLY A 48 12.36 -5.11 0.23
N LEU A 49 11.54 -6.14 0.46
CA LEU A 49 11.59 -7.40 -0.28
C LEU A 49 10.34 -7.54 -1.14
N ILE A 50 10.53 -7.73 -2.45
CA ILE A 50 9.43 -7.89 -3.40
C ILE A 50 9.58 -9.23 -4.11
N THR A 51 8.49 -10.01 -4.11
CA THR A 51 8.37 -11.24 -4.91
C THR A 51 7.12 -11.19 -5.78
N VAL A 52 6.98 -12.11 -6.72
CA VAL A 52 5.96 -12.08 -7.77
C VAL A 52 4.73 -12.91 -7.39
N TYR A 53 4.91 -14.17 -6.99
CA TYR A 53 3.78 -15.12 -6.87
C TYR A 53 3.92 -16.10 -5.69
N SER A 54 2.88 -16.91 -5.44
CA SER A 54 2.72 -17.68 -4.18
C SER A 54 3.81 -18.72 -3.88
N PRO A 55 4.34 -19.50 -4.84
CA PRO A 55 5.44 -20.42 -4.61
C PRO A 55 6.71 -19.76 -4.08
N GLU A 56 7.07 -18.57 -4.60
CA GLU A 56 8.22 -17.80 -4.08
C GLU A 56 7.99 -17.35 -2.63
N GLU A 57 6.77 -16.90 -2.32
CA GLU A 57 6.36 -16.54 -0.96
C GLU A 57 6.46 -17.74 0.00
N LYS A 58 5.94 -18.90 -0.42
CA LYS A 58 6.00 -20.13 0.36
C LYS A 58 7.44 -20.60 0.58
N ALA A 59 8.27 -20.55 -0.46
CA ALA A 59 9.69 -20.92 -0.36
C ALA A 59 10.43 -20.01 0.62
N PHE A 60 10.22 -18.69 0.51
CA PHE A 60 10.85 -17.71 1.40
C PHE A 60 10.43 -17.93 2.87
N PHE A 61 9.12 -18.01 3.16
CA PHE A 61 8.64 -18.21 4.53
C PHE A 61 8.94 -19.61 5.07
N GLY A 62 9.11 -20.62 4.21
CA GLY A 62 9.53 -21.97 4.60
C GLY A 62 10.92 -22.03 5.23
N THR A 63 11.78 -21.02 5.00
CA THR A 63 13.10 -20.92 5.66
C THR A 63 13.02 -20.57 7.14
N ALA A 64 11.87 -20.10 7.63
CA ALA A 64 11.64 -19.65 9.01
C ALA A 64 12.58 -18.52 9.50
N VAL A 65 13.29 -17.82 8.61
CA VAL A 65 14.21 -16.73 8.98
C VAL A 65 13.49 -15.41 9.25
N PHE A 66 12.29 -15.24 8.69
CA PHE A 66 11.48 -14.05 8.84
C PHE A 66 10.74 -14.07 10.18
N LYS A 67 11.04 -13.10 11.04
CA LYS A 67 10.40 -12.90 12.35
C LYS A 67 9.41 -11.74 12.24
N PRO A 68 8.08 -11.97 12.28
CA PRO A 68 7.10 -10.89 12.16
C PRO A 68 7.23 -9.84 13.28
N ASP A 69 6.89 -8.59 12.99
CA ASP A 69 6.78 -7.55 14.01
C ASP A 69 5.67 -7.92 15.01
N ALA A 70 5.94 -7.71 16.30
CA ALA A 70 5.03 -8.12 17.37
C ALA A 70 3.72 -7.31 17.40
N LYS A 71 3.76 -6.05 16.95
CA LYS A 71 2.61 -5.14 17.00
C LYS A 71 1.87 -5.09 15.66
N HIS A 72 2.62 -5.00 14.57
CA HIS A 72 2.10 -4.82 13.23
C HIS A 72 2.70 -5.86 12.27
N PRO A 73 2.37 -7.15 12.42
CA PRO A 73 2.97 -8.23 11.61
C PRO A 73 2.65 -8.10 10.11
N PHE A 74 1.56 -7.42 9.76
CA PHE A 74 1.23 -7.08 8.38
C PHE A 74 0.32 -5.86 8.27
N LEU A 75 0.33 -5.23 7.09
CA LEU A 75 -0.55 -4.15 6.66
C LEU A 75 -1.17 -4.51 5.30
N ASP A 76 -2.50 -4.45 5.23
CA ASP A 76 -3.25 -4.69 3.99
C ASP A 76 -3.62 -3.32 3.37
N LEU A 77 -3.08 -3.00 2.18
CA LEU A 77 -3.25 -1.68 1.55
C LEU A 77 -4.45 -1.59 0.61
N SER A 78 -4.78 -2.69 -0.06
CA SER A 78 -6.04 -2.81 -0.78
C SER A 78 -6.97 -3.70 0.04
N GLY A 79 -8.16 -3.19 0.36
CA GLY A 79 -9.17 -3.99 1.02
C GLY A 79 -9.46 -5.24 0.19
N ARG A 80 -9.51 -6.41 0.83
CA ARG A 80 -10.05 -7.63 0.22
C ARG A 80 -11.49 -7.34 -0.20
N LYS A 81 -11.71 -7.00 -1.47
CA LYS A 81 -13.04 -6.79 -2.04
C LYS A 81 -13.17 -7.73 -3.23
N TYR A 82 -14.30 -8.44 -3.32
CA TYR A 82 -14.60 -9.38 -4.40
C TYR A 82 -13.63 -10.58 -4.52
N GLY A 83 -13.13 -11.10 -3.40
CA GLY A 83 -12.27 -12.30 -3.41
C GLY A 83 -10.87 -12.08 -4.00
N VAL A 84 -10.52 -10.84 -4.37
CA VAL A 84 -9.18 -10.49 -4.82
C VAL A 84 -8.28 -10.32 -3.59
N GLU A 85 -7.20 -11.10 -3.51
CA GLU A 85 -6.17 -10.90 -2.50
C GLU A 85 -5.52 -9.53 -2.72
N GLY A 86 -5.66 -8.65 -1.73
CA GLY A 86 -4.99 -7.36 -1.72
C GLY A 86 -3.48 -7.50 -1.50
N ARG A 87 -2.75 -6.40 -1.70
CA ARG A 87 -1.31 -6.34 -1.39
C ARG A 87 -1.12 -6.31 0.12
N ARG A 88 -0.60 -7.40 0.67
CA ARG A 88 -0.22 -7.54 2.08
C ARG A 88 1.26 -7.27 2.25
N TYR A 89 1.57 -6.21 2.97
CA TYR A 89 2.92 -5.84 3.38
C TYR A 89 3.18 -6.50 4.72
N ARG A 90 4.07 -7.49 4.78
CA ARG A 90 4.45 -8.19 6.00
C ARG A 90 5.66 -7.50 6.60
N VAL A 91 5.53 -7.03 7.83
CA VAL A 91 6.59 -6.30 8.52
C VAL A 91 7.27 -7.24 9.50
N GLY A 92 8.59 -7.21 9.55
CA GLY A 92 9.34 -8.07 10.45
C GLY A 92 10.84 -7.87 10.34
N LYS A 93 11.57 -8.87 10.80
CA LYS A 93 13.04 -8.88 10.81
C LYS A 93 13.59 -10.13 10.17
N ILE A 94 14.71 -9.99 9.49
CA ILE A 94 15.55 -11.09 9.03
C ILE A 94 16.96 -10.85 9.58
N TYR A 95 17.50 -11.81 10.34
CA TYR A 95 18.81 -11.66 10.99
C TYR A 95 18.99 -10.33 11.76
N GLY A 96 17.92 -9.84 12.40
CA GLY A 96 17.92 -8.59 13.15
C GLY A 96 17.80 -7.30 12.33
N LYS A 97 17.76 -7.39 11.00
CA LYS A 97 17.51 -6.25 10.10
C LYS A 97 16.02 -6.09 9.84
N GLU A 98 15.54 -4.84 9.89
CA GLU A 98 14.14 -4.49 9.62
C GLU A 98 13.82 -4.70 8.14
N VAL A 99 12.74 -5.43 7.88
CA VAL A 99 12.34 -5.85 6.54
C VAL A 99 10.83 -5.69 6.35
N ILE A 100 10.44 -5.22 5.17
CA ILE A 100 9.05 -5.26 4.70
C ILE A 100 8.99 -6.13 3.46
N TYR A 101 8.24 -7.22 3.56
CA TYR A 101 8.01 -8.17 2.48
C TYR A 101 6.66 -7.94 1.81
N VAL A 102 6.60 -8.01 0.49
CA VAL A 102 5.33 -7.93 -0.26
C VAL A 102 5.37 -8.78 -1.52
N ARG A 103 4.23 -9.42 -1.82
CA ARG A 103 3.99 -10.08 -3.11
C ARG A 103 3.32 -9.11 -4.07
N CYS A 104 3.96 -8.82 -5.21
CA CYS A 104 3.49 -7.81 -6.16
C CYS A 104 2.46 -8.33 -7.18
N GLY A 105 2.48 -9.63 -7.49
CA GLY A 105 1.69 -10.21 -8.57
C GLY A 105 2.45 -10.21 -9.90
N VAL A 106 1.90 -10.90 -10.90
CA VAL A 106 2.56 -11.11 -12.21
C VAL A 106 2.56 -9.82 -13.05
N GLY A 107 3.66 -9.56 -13.73
CA GLY A 107 3.79 -8.50 -14.74
C GLY A 107 4.52 -7.25 -14.24
N MET A 108 5.22 -6.58 -15.17
CA MET A 108 6.09 -5.43 -14.86
C MET A 108 5.34 -4.26 -14.21
N VAL A 109 4.08 -4.01 -14.61
CA VAL A 109 3.26 -2.94 -14.05
C VAL A 109 2.98 -3.18 -12.55
N ASN A 110 2.79 -4.43 -12.14
CA ASN A 110 2.57 -4.78 -10.75
C ASN A 110 3.84 -4.57 -9.92
N ALA A 111 4.99 -5.01 -10.43
CA ALA A 111 6.28 -4.77 -9.79
C ALA A 111 6.55 -3.26 -9.62
N ALA A 112 6.40 -2.48 -10.70
CA ALA A 112 6.58 -1.03 -10.66
C ALA A 112 5.64 -0.34 -9.65
N ALA A 113 4.35 -0.69 -9.67
CA ALA A 113 3.38 -0.12 -8.76
C ALA A 113 3.64 -0.47 -7.30
N VAL A 114 4.11 -1.68 -7.00
CA VAL A 114 4.48 -2.07 -5.62
C VAL A 114 5.74 -1.37 -5.15
N THR A 115 6.75 -1.25 -6.01
CA THR A 115 7.98 -0.53 -5.71
C THR A 115 7.68 0.92 -5.35
N GLN A 116 6.92 1.63 -6.18
CA GLN A 116 6.53 3.02 -5.89
C GLN A 116 5.71 3.11 -4.59
N GLN A 117 4.70 2.25 -4.44
CA GLN A 117 3.87 2.21 -3.24
C GLN A 117 4.68 1.93 -1.96
N MET A 118 5.76 1.14 -2.05
CA MET A 118 6.65 0.86 -0.93
C MET A 118 7.49 2.09 -0.56
N LEU A 119 8.03 2.80 -1.55
CA LEU A 119 8.81 4.03 -1.35
C LEU A 119 7.95 5.18 -0.82
N ASP A 120 6.70 5.28 -1.27
CA ASP A 120 5.79 6.35 -0.85
C ASP A 120 5.31 6.22 0.60
N LEU A 121 5.22 4.98 1.09
CA LEU A 121 4.61 4.69 2.39
C LEU A 121 5.63 4.42 3.49
N PHE A 122 6.75 3.76 3.16
CA PHE A 122 7.69 3.30 4.16
C PHE A 122 9.04 3.99 4.05
N ASP A 123 9.74 4.11 5.17
CA ASP A 123 11.15 4.54 5.18
C ASP A 123 12.04 3.39 4.69
N ILE A 124 12.39 3.40 3.40
CA ILE A 124 13.09 2.31 2.70
C ILE A 124 14.53 2.72 2.40
N ASN A 125 15.50 1.89 2.83
CA ASN A 125 16.92 2.09 2.50
C ASN A 125 17.33 1.43 1.17
N GLY A 126 16.57 0.42 0.72
CA GLY A 126 16.85 -0.31 -0.50
C GLY A 126 15.82 -1.40 -0.76
N ILE A 127 15.70 -1.80 -2.02
CA ILE A 127 14.73 -2.80 -2.47
C ILE A 127 15.46 -3.97 -3.12
N VAL A 128 15.10 -5.18 -2.69
CA VAL A 128 15.50 -6.44 -3.32
C VAL A 128 14.27 -7.06 -3.96
N HIS A 129 14.21 -7.05 -5.29
CA HIS A 129 13.21 -7.77 -6.05
C HIS A 129 13.80 -9.10 -6.49
N PHE A 130 13.20 -10.22 -6.08
CA PHE A 130 13.67 -11.55 -6.45
C PHE A 130 12.51 -12.44 -6.86
N GLY A 131 12.80 -13.36 -7.76
CA GLY A 131 11.84 -14.30 -8.30
C GLY A 131 12.39 -15.07 -9.48
N ILE A 132 11.60 -15.98 -10.01
CA ILE A 132 11.92 -16.66 -11.26
C ILE A 132 11.52 -15.77 -12.45
N SER A 133 12.35 -15.77 -13.48
CA SER A 133 12.01 -15.19 -14.79
C SER A 133 12.00 -16.32 -15.82
N LEU A 134 10.92 -16.43 -16.58
CA LEU A 134 10.95 -17.11 -17.87
C LEU A 134 11.01 -16.01 -18.94
N GLN A 135 12.17 -15.88 -19.58
CA GLN A 135 12.34 -15.04 -20.76
C GLN A 135 11.91 -15.88 -21.98
N PHE A 136 10.82 -15.49 -22.64
CA PHE A 136 10.54 -15.94 -24.00
C PHE A 136 10.97 -14.81 -24.93
N GLU A 137 11.99 -15.07 -25.75
CA GLU A 137 12.36 -14.23 -26.90
C GLU A 137 11.33 -14.34 -28.01
#